data_AF-A0A849XT29-F1
#
_entry.id   AF-A0A849XT29-F1
#
_cell.length_a   1.000
_cell.length_b   1.000
_cell.length_c   1.000
_cell.angle_alpha   90.00
_cell.angle_beta   90.00
_cell.angle_gamma   90.00
#
_symmetry.space_group_name_H-M   'P 1'
#
loop_
_entity.id
_entity.type
_entity.pdbx_description
1 polymer ?
#
loop_
_entity_poly.entity_id
_entity_poly.type
_entity_poly.pdbx_seq_one_letter_code
_entity_poly.pdbx_strand_id
1 'polypeptide(L)' 'MMGVKRVYVEKKPEFAVQAKELRHEVKSYLGIKTVKNVRVLIRYDVENLSDATFERACNGVFAEPPVDVLYREDFPREE' A
#
# COMPACT_ATOMS: atom_id res chain seq x y z
N MET A 1 -17.45 5.32 -20.30
CA MET A 1 -17.43 5.62 -18.85
C MET A 1 -15.99 5.38 -18.40
N MET A 2 -15.20 6.44 -18.19
CA MET A 2 -13.85 6.28 -17.65
C MET A 2 -14.03 5.97 -16.16
N GLY A 3 -13.89 4.70 -15.78
CA GLY A 3 -13.97 4.29 -14.38
C GLY A 3 -12.77 4.79 -13.57
N VAL A 4 -12.97 5.01 -12.28
CA VAL A 4 -11.88 5.23 -11.31
C VAL A 4 -10.96 4.01 -11.36
N LYS A 5 -9.67 4.24 -11.56
CA LYS A 5 -8.63 3.21 -11.37
C LYS A 5 -8.06 3.35 -9.98
N ARG A 6 -7.89 2.23 -9.29
CA ARG A 6 -7.37 2.21 -7.93
C ARG A 6 -6.06 1.46 -7.86
N VAL A 7 -5.09 2.07 -7.20
CA VAL A 7 -3.85 1.38 -6.83
C VAL A 7 -3.59 1.49 -5.34
N TYR A 8 -3.03 0.41 -4.80
CA TYR A 8 -2.59 0.32 -3.42
C TYR A 8 -1.08 0.13 -3.42
N VAL A 9 -0.37 0.89 -2.62
CA VAL A 9 1.08 0.84 -2.55
C VAL A 9 1.49 0.64 -1.11
N GLU A 10 2.36 -0.33 -0.86
CA GLU A 10 2.96 -0.54 0.45
C GLU A 10 4.46 -0.75 0.33
N LYS A 11 5.19 -0.41 1.40
CA LYS A 11 6.62 -0.73 1.49
C LYS A 11 6.80 -2.24 1.56
N LYS A 12 7.82 -2.77 0.89
CA LYS A 12 8.23 -4.17 1.07
C LYS A 12 8.56 -4.43 2.55
N PRO A 13 8.41 -5.68 3.04
CA PRO A 13 8.58 -6.00 4.46
C PRO A 13 9.92 -5.53 5.06
N GLU A 14 11.00 -5.54 4.28
CA GLU A 14 12.31 -5.04 4.68
C GLU A 14 12.30 -3.52 4.96
N PHE A 15 11.53 -2.73 4.20
CA PHE A 15 11.48 -1.26 4.27
C PHE A 15 10.27 -0.70 5.04
N ALA A 16 9.33 -1.55 5.48
CA ALA A 16 8.09 -1.15 6.14
C ALA A 16 8.26 -0.67 7.59
N VAL A 17 9.09 0.36 7.83
CA VAL A 17 9.40 0.90 9.16
C VAL A 17 8.14 1.40 9.87
N GLN A 18 7.33 2.22 9.21
CA GLN A 18 6.09 2.77 9.78
C GLN A 18 5.12 1.67 10.23
N ALA A 19 5.00 0.58 9.45
CA ALA A 19 4.14 -0.54 9.81
C ALA A 19 4.65 -1.30 11.04
N LYS A 20 5.98 -1.43 11.18
CA LYS A 20 6.63 -2.04 12.36
C LYS A 20 6.44 -1.17 13.61
N GLU A 21 6.57 0.14 13.48
CA GLU A 21 6.33 1.10 14.56
C GLU A 21 4.88 1.05 15.03
N LEU A 22 3.92 1.10 14.10
CA LEU A 22 2.50 1.04 14.43
C LEU A 22 2.13 -0.27 15.12
N ARG A 23 2.69 -1.40 14.68
CA ARG A 23 2.53 -2.70 15.38
C ARG A 23 3.08 -2.63 16.81
N HIS A 24 4.22 -1.97 17.00
CA HIS A 24 4.80 -1.80 18.33
C HIS A 24 3.88 -0.96 19.22
N GLU A 25 3.33 0.14 18.73
CA GLU A 25 2.38 0.98 19.48
C GLU A 25 1.11 0.23 19.85
N VAL A 26 0.51 -0.51 18.91
CA VAL A 26 -0.67 -1.35 19.16
C VAL A 26 -0.41 -2.36 20.28
N LYS A 27 0.78 -2.95 20.31
CA LYS A 27 1.16 -3.92 21.35
C LYS A 27 1.48 -3.24 22.69
N SER A 28 2.29 -2.19 22.66
CA SER A 28 2.89 -1.58 23.86
C SER A 28 1.96 -0.54 24.50
N TYR A 29 1.41 0.37 23.69
CA TYR A 29 0.59 1.47 24.17
C TYR A 29 -0.86 1.03 24.40
N LEU A 30 -1.46 0.34 23.42
CA LEU A 30 -2.85 -0.14 23.55
C LEU A 30 -2.96 -1.49 24.26
N GLY A 31 -1.84 -2.19 24.51
CA GLY A 31 -1.81 -3.47 25.21
C GLY A 31 -2.38 -4.66 24.41
N ILE A 32 -2.64 -4.51 23.11
CA ILE A 32 -3.25 -5.54 22.28
C ILE A 32 -2.16 -6.51 21.78
N LYS A 33 -2.05 -7.66 22.45
CA LYS A 33 -0.97 -8.65 22.20
C LYS A 33 -1.29 -9.66 21.09
N THR A 34 -2.52 -9.67 20.58
CA THR A 34 -3.00 -10.65 19.59
C THR A 34 -2.68 -10.27 18.15
N VAL A 35 -2.34 -9.00 17.88
CA VAL A 35 -2.02 -8.52 16.54
C VAL A 35 -0.67 -9.08 16.08
N LYS A 36 -0.72 -9.96 15.07
CA LYS A 36 0.46 -10.64 14.52
C LYS A 36 1.26 -9.74 13.58
N ASN A 37 0.57 -8.97 12.74
CA ASN A 37 1.21 -8.10 11.76
C ASN A 37 0.34 -6.85 11.52
N VAL A 38 1.00 -5.76 11.13
CA VAL A 38 0.35 -4.52 10.68
C VAL A 38 0.96 -4.16 9.34
N ARG A 39 0.12 -3.70 8.41
CA ARG A 39 0.52 -3.21 7.09
C ARG A 39 -0.01 -1.80 6.92
N VAL A 40 0.75 -0.97 6.23
CA VAL A 40 0.36 0.40 5.89
C VAL A 40 0.36 0.50 4.37
N LEU A 41 -0.82 0.76 3.81
CA LEU A 41 -1.02 0.90 2.38
C LEU A 41 -1.48 2.33 2.06
N ILE A 42 -0.92 2.90 1.00
CA ILE A 42 -1.34 4.17 0.41
C ILE A 42 -2.28 3.83 -0.74
N ARG A 43 -3.49 4.40 -0.75
CA ARG A 43 -4.48 4.20 -1.80
C ARG A 43 -4.56 5.43 -2.69
N TYR A 44 -4.41 5.23 -4.00
CA TYR A 44 -4.61 6.26 -5.01
C TYR A 44 -5.83 5.91 -5.85
N ASP A 45 -6.79 6.82 -5.90
CA ASP A 45 -7.93 6.78 -6.81
C ASP A 45 -7.66 7.75 -7.94
N VAL A 46 -7.62 7.24 -9.17
CA VAL A 46 -7.12 7.95 -10.33
C VAL A 46 -8.16 7.95 -11.43
N GLU A 47 -8.51 9.15 -11.89
CA GLU A 47 -9.47 9.38 -12.97
C GLU A 47 -8.82 10.16 -14.11
N ASN A 48 -9.45 10.15 -15.29
CA ASN A 48 -9.05 10.97 -16.44
C ASN A 48 -7.61 10.75 -16.94
N LEU A 49 -7.07 9.53 -16.81
CA LEU A 49 -5.80 9.13 -17.44
C LEU A 49 -6.02 8.10 -18.53
N SER A 50 -5.26 8.22 -19.61
CA SER A 50 -5.10 7.13 -20.57
C SER A 50 -4.45 5.91 -19.90
N ASP A 51 -4.71 4.72 -20.43
CA ASP A 51 -4.10 3.48 -19.94
C ASP A 51 -2.57 3.57 -19.98
N ALA A 52 -2.00 4.05 -21.09
CA ALA A 52 -0.55 4.20 -21.24
C ALA A 52 0.08 5.19 -20.23
N THR A 53 -0.64 6.26 -19.86
CA THR A 53 -0.16 7.19 -18.83
C THR A 53 -0.26 6.56 -17.44
N PHE A 54 -1.36 5.88 -17.16
CA PHE A 54 -1.56 5.18 -15.88
C PHE A 54 -0.49 4.10 -15.63
N GLU A 55 -0.18 3.29 -16.64
CA GLU A 55 0.86 2.26 -16.56
C GLU A 55 2.25 2.82 -16.24
N ARG A 56 2.59 3.97 -16.86
CA ARG A 56 3.86 4.67 -16.56
C ARG A 56 3.86 5.27 -15.16
N ALA A 57 2.74 5.84 -14.72
CA ALA A 57 2.61 6.43 -13.40
C ALA A 57 2.74 5.38 -12.28
N CYS A 58 2.28 4.14 -12.51
CA CYS A 58 2.42 3.04 -11.54
C CYS A 58 3.86 2.83 -11.08
N ASN A 59 4.84 2.85 -11.99
CA ASN A 59 6.23 2.53 -11.67
C ASN A 59 7.15 3.76 -11.54
N GLY A 60 6.62 4.97 -11.73
CA GLY A 60 7.41 6.21 -11.70
C GLY A 60 6.87 7.31 -10.80
N VAL A 61 5.60 7.21 -10.37
CA VAL A 61 4.95 8.24 -9.54
C VAL A 61 4.32 7.61 -8.29
N PHE A 62 3.55 6.54 -8.46
CA PHE A 62 2.81 5.93 -7.34
C PHE A 62 3.65 5.00 -6.48
N ALA A 63 4.62 4.31 -7.08
CA ALA A 63 5.49 3.39 -6.36
C ALA A 63 6.93 3.52 -6.85
N GLU A 64 7.86 3.28 -5.93
CA GLU A 64 9.28 3.08 -6.21
C GLU A 64 9.55 1.56 -6.24
N PRO A 65 9.64 0.90 -7.41
CA PRO A 65 9.69 -0.58 -7.50
C PRO A 65 10.79 -1.28 -6.67
N PRO A 66 11.97 -0.67 -6.44
CA PRO A 66 12.96 -1.22 -5.53
C PRO A 66 12.47 -1.42 -4.09
N VAL A 67 11.61 -0.54 -3.57
CA VAL A 67 11.24 -0.50 -2.13
C VAL A 67 9.75 -0.69 -1.87
N ASP A 68 8.91 -0.54 -2.89
CA ASP A 68 7.45 -0.63 -2.80
C ASP A 68 6.91 -1.85 -3.55
N VAL A 69 5.70 -2.25 -3.16
CA VAL A 69 4.83 -3.17 -3.89
C VAL A 69 3.58 -2.41 -4.27
N LEU A 70 3.23 -2.43 -5.56
CA LEU A 70 2.00 -1.84 -6.08
C LEU A 70 1.01 -2.94 -6.44
N TYR A 71 -0.21 -2.80 -5.96
CA TYR A 71 -1.35 -3.63 -6.29
C TYR A 71 -2.40 -2.81 -7.02
N ARG A 72 -3.17 -3.45 -7.90
CA ARG A 72 -4.23 -2.81 -8.68
C ARG A 72 -5.57 -3.34 -8.21
N GLU A 73 -6.51 -2.43 -7.97
CA GLU A 73 -7.90 -2.69 -7.57
C GLU A 73 -8.09 -3.40 -6.22
N ASP A 74 -7.26 -4.40 -5.90
CA ASP A 74 -7.27 -5.16 -4.66
C ASP A 74 -5.85 -5.60 -4.27
N PHE A 75 -5.68 -6.09 -3.04
CA PHE A 75 -4.41 -6.56 -2.50
C PHE A 75 -4.62 -7.80 -1.63
N PRO A 76 -3.63 -8.71 -1.56
CA PRO A 76 -3.77 -9.93 -0.76
C PRO A 76 -3.91 -9.57 0.72
N ARG A 77 -4.92 -10.14 1.39
CA ARG A 77 -5.12 -10.03 2.85
C ARG A 77 -5.67 -11.36 3.37
N GLU A 78 -5.17 -11.80 4.51
CA GLU A 78 -5.79 -12.92 5.24
C GLU A 78 -7.08 -12.41 5.88
N GLU A 79 -8.20 -13.09 5.64
CA GLU A 79 -9.49 -12.83 6.30
C GLU A 79 -9.55 -13.47 7.69
#